data_AF-A0A937DD10-F1
#
_entry.id   AF-A0A937DD10-F1
#
_cell.length_a   1.000
_cell.length_b   1.000
_cell.length_c   1.000
_cell.angle_alpha   90.00
_cell.angle_beta   90.00
_cell.angle_gamma   90.00
#
_symmetry.space_group_name_H-M   'P 1'
#
loop_
_entity.id
_entity.type
_entity.pdbx_description
1 polymer ?
#
loop_
_entity_poly.entity_id
_entity_poly.type
_entity_poly.pdbx_seq_one_letter_code
_entity_poly.pdbx_strand_id
1 'polypeptide(L)'
;MKVEVITPRINKWFNTGFYLLMTTLGALMLILFKDLTWAGINLNLALIFDPFDQSVPFSKRPFYQKTLLITQLALGCILLVVGFFFK
;
A
#
# COMPACT_ATOMS: atom_id res chain seq x y z
N MET A 1 -7.22 -20.15 -28.00
CA MET A 1 -5.80 -20.01 -27.60
C MET A 1 -5.79 -19.56 -26.14
N LYS A 2 -5.38 -20.41 -25.18
CA LYS A 2 -5.25 -20.00 -23.78
C LYS A 2 -3.94 -19.23 -23.69
N VAL A 3 -4.03 -17.91 -23.51
CA VAL A 3 -2.84 -17.10 -23.23
C VAL A 3 -2.45 -17.45 -21.78
N GLU A 4 -1.42 -18.27 -21.60
CA GLU A 4 -0.78 -18.43 -20.30
C GLU A 4 -0.08 -17.11 -19.99
N VAL A 5 -0.73 -16.29 -19.15
CA VAL A 5 -0.10 -15.10 -18.60
C VAL A 5 1.01 -15.61 -17.68
N ILE A 6 2.25 -15.55 -18.14
CA ILE A 6 3.44 -15.78 -17.32
C ILE A 6 3.50 -14.61 -16.33
N THR A 7 2.74 -14.69 -15.23
CA THR A 7 2.94 -13.77 -14.11
C THR A 7 4.24 -14.18 -13.45
N PRO A 8 5.27 -13.31 -13.37
CA PRO A 8 6.42 -13.60 -12.54
C PRO A 8 5.90 -13.89 -11.13
N ARG A 9 6.31 -15.02 -10.55
CA ARG A 9 5.96 -15.38 -9.18
C ARG A 9 6.73 -14.43 -8.27
N ILE A 10 6.22 -13.21 -8.09
CA ILE A 10 6.78 -12.25 -7.15
C ILE A 10 6.75 -12.93 -5.77
N ASN A 11 7.90 -12.96 -5.11
CA ASN A 11 8.03 -13.63 -3.83
C ASN A 11 7.11 -12.92 -2.83
N LYS A 12 6.08 -13.63 -2.33
CA LYS A 12 5.14 -13.11 -1.35
C LYS A 12 5.85 -12.44 -0.17
N TRP A 13 6.94 -13.05 0.31
CA TRP A 13 7.72 -12.53 1.44
C TRP A 13 8.43 -11.21 1.12
N PHE A 14 8.81 -11.01 -0.15
CA PHE A 14 9.38 -9.74 -0.61
C PHE A 14 8.33 -8.63 -0.54
N ASN A 15 7.15 -8.83 -1.14
CA ASN A 15 6.08 -7.84 -1.12
C ASN A 15 5.61 -7.55 0.30
N THR A 16 5.33 -8.59 1.09
CA THR A 16 4.91 -8.42 2.48
C THR A 16 5.96 -7.66 3.30
N GLY A 17 7.25 -7.95 3.10
CA GLY A 17 8.34 -7.24 3.79
C GLY A 17 8.38 -5.75 3.44
N PHE A 18 8.31 -5.41 2.15
CA PHE A 18 8.29 -4.02 1.69
C PHE A 18 7.03 -3.28 2.10
N TYR A 19 5.86 -3.92 2.04
CA TYR A 19 4.60 -3.35 2.52
C TYR A 19 4.70 -2.96 3.99
N LEU A 20 5.21 -3.86 4.83
CA LEU A 20 5.35 -3.61 6.26
C LEU A 20 6.40 -2.52 6.55
N LEU A 21 7.53 -2.56 5.84
CA LEU A 21 8.58 -1.54 5.96
C LEU A 21 8.05 -0.14 5.61
N MET A 22 7.41 0.01 4.45
CA MET A 22 6.90 1.28 3.98
C MET A 22 5.73 1.78 4.84
N THR A 23 4.85 0.88 5.29
CA THR A 23 3.75 1.23 6.20
C THR A 23 4.28 1.72 7.54
N THR A 24 5.27 1.03 8.11
CA THR A 24 5.91 1.43 9.37
C THR A 24 6.66 2.74 9.21
N LEU A 25 7.39 2.92 8.11
CA LEU A 25 8.09 4.17 7.83
C LEU A 25 7.12 5.35 7.69
N GLY A 26 6.00 5.16 6.98
CA GLY A 26 4.94 6.18 6.89
C GLY A 26 4.34 6.53 8.25
N ALA A 27 4.09 5.53 9.10
CA ALA A 27 3.62 5.76 10.46
C ALA A 27 4.66 6.52 11.32
N LEU A 28 5.95 6.20 11.19
CA LEU A 28 7.02 6.92 11.89
C LEU A 28 7.14 8.38 11.43
N MET A 29 7.04 8.63 10.11
CA MET A 29 7.02 9.99 9.56
C MET A 29 5.85 10.81 10.10
N LEU A 30 4.68 10.19 10.22
CA LEU A 30 3.49 10.83 10.78
C LEU A 30 3.63 11.15 12.27
N ILE A 31 4.10 10.19 13.07
CA ILE A 31 4.07 10.31 14.54
C ILE A 31 5.26 11.10 15.08
N LEU A 32 6.49 10.80 14.61
CA LEU A 32 7.71 11.40 15.15
C LEU A 32 8.06 12.72 14.48
N PHE A 33 7.91 12.79 13.16
CA PHE A 33 8.34 13.94 12.37
C PHE A 33 7.18 14.88 12.00
N LYS A 34 5.93 14.44 12.20
CA LYS A 34 4.71 15.15 11.78
C LYS A 34 4.72 15.53 10.29
N ASP A 35 5.50 14.80 9.49
CA ASP A 35 5.64 15.06 8.07
C ASP A 35 4.52 14.32 7.32
N LEU A 36 3.40 15.02 7.15
CA LEU A 36 2.19 14.49 6.52
C LEU A 36 2.45 14.09 5.05
N THR A 37 3.31 14.83 4.36
CA THR A 37 3.64 14.57 2.95
C THR A 37 4.41 13.26 2.83
N TRP A 38 5.53 13.12 3.56
CA TRP A 38 6.31 11.89 3.52
C TRP A 38 5.57 10.70 4.12
N ALA A 39 4.72 10.90 5.13
CA ALA A 39 3.84 9.84 5.64
C ALA A 39 2.88 9.34 4.55
N GLY A 40 2.20 10.26 3.86
CA GLY A 40 1.28 9.93 2.77
C GLY A 40 1.97 9.24 1.59
N ILE A 41 3.18 9.68 1.21
CA ILE A 41 3.98 9.04 0.15
C ILE A 41 4.30 7.59 0.54
N ASN A 42 4.83 7.35 1.74
CA ASN A 42 5.25 6.02 2.17
C ASN A 42 4.05 5.06 2.33
N LEU A 43 2.92 5.53 2.86
CA LEU A 43 1.71 4.70 2.97
C LEU A 43 1.14 4.30 1.61
N ASN A 44 1.20 5.17 0.61
CA ASN A 44 0.78 4.84 -0.76
C ASN A 44 1.79 3.95 -1.48
N LEU A 45 3.09 4.19 -1.27
CA LEU A 45 4.15 3.36 -1.83
C LEU A 45 4.06 1.91 -1.31
N ALA A 46 3.68 1.72 -0.05
CA ALA A 46 3.43 0.41 0.52
C ALA A 46 2.40 -0.39 -0.29
N LEU A 47 1.33 0.24 -0.78
CA LEU A 47 0.27 -0.44 -1.55
C LEU A 47 0.74 -1.04 -2.86
N ILE A 48 1.82 -0.50 -3.46
CA ILE A 48 2.44 -1.08 -4.66
C ILE A 48 2.99 -2.48 -4.36
N PHE A 49 3.48 -2.67 -3.13
CA PHE A 49 3.99 -3.95 -2.63
C PHE A 49 2.89 -4.78 -1.97
N ASP A 50 1.71 -4.84 -2.60
CA ASP A 50 0.54 -5.59 -2.12
C ASP A 50 0.91 -6.89 -1.37
N PRO A 51 0.59 -7.00 -0.06
CA PRO A 51 1.03 -8.10 0.78
C PRO A 51 0.22 -9.39 0.56
N PHE A 52 -0.86 -9.31 -0.23
CA PHE A 52 -1.78 -10.42 -0.49
C PHE A 52 -1.39 -11.21 -1.74
N ASP A 53 -2.13 -12.29 -1.98
CA ASP A 53 -1.93 -13.12 -3.15
C ASP A 53 -2.36 -12.38 -4.43
N GLN A 54 -1.38 -12.05 -5.27
CA GLN A 54 -1.59 -11.35 -6.53
C GLN A 54 -2.18 -12.25 -7.65
N SER A 55 -2.25 -13.58 -7.45
CA SER A 55 -2.93 -14.48 -8.38
C SER A 55 -4.45 -14.31 -8.34
N VAL A 56 -5.00 -13.74 -7.25
CA VAL A 56 -6.42 -13.47 -7.11
C VAL A 56 -6.72 -12.04 -7.57
N PRO A 57 -7.54 -11.87 -8.64
CA PRO A 57 -7.91 -10.53 -9.11
C PRO A 57 -8.67 -9.78 -8.01
N PHE A 58 -8.49 -8.45 -7.95
CA PHE A 58 -8.99 -7.62 -6.85
C PHE A 58 -10.49 -7.83 -6.55
N SER A 59 -11.33 -7.96 -7.57
CA SER A 59 -12.78 -8.18 -7.42
C SER A 59 -13.15 -9.46 -6.65
N LYS A 60 -12.33 -10.52 -6.80
CA LYS A 60 -12.54 -11.82 -6.16
C LYS A 60 -11.89 -11.94 -4.78
N ARG A 61 -11.18 -10.90 -4.33
CA ARG A 61 -10.53 -10.93 -3.01
C ARG A 61 -11.58 -10.89 -1.88
N PRO A 62 -11.28 -11.50 -0.72
CA PRO A 62 -12.09 -11.37 0.49
C PRO A 62 -12.34 -9.91 0.85
N PHE A 63 -13.49 -9.64 1.48
CA PHE A 63 -13.90 -8.28 1.83
C PHE A 63 -12.85 -7.54 2.69
N TYR A 64 -12.31 -8.20 3.71
CA TYR A 64 -11.33 -7.57 4.62
C TYR A 64 -10.05 -7.09 3.91
N GLN A 65 -9.56 -7.83 2.90
CA GLN A 65 -8.37 -7.43 2.14
C GLN A 65 -8.64 -6.17 1.33
N LYS A 66 -9.80 -6.12 0.67
CA LYS A 66 -10.23 -4.95 -0.11
C LYS A 66 -10.39 -3.74 0.80
N THR A 67 -11.08 -3.89 1.93
CA THR A 67 -11.29 -2.81 2.88
C THR A 67 -9.97 -2.29 3.44
N LEU A 68 -9.02 -3.15 3.82
CA LEU A 68 -7.70 -2.72 4.29
C LEU A 68 -6.95 -1.88 3.26
N LEU A 69 -6.87 -2.37 2.01
CA LEU A 69 -6.17 -1.66 0.93
C LEU A 69 -6.83 -0.32 0.60
N ILE A 70 -8.16 -0.27 0.56
CA ILE A 70 -8.92 0.96 0.28
C ILE A 70 -8.77 1.95 1.43
N THR A 71 -8.86 1.51 2.68
CA THR A 71 -8.69 2.38 3.86
C THR A 71 -7.29 2.97 3.89
N GLN A 72 -6.25 2.18 3.61
CA GLN A 72 -4.89 2.68 3.57
C GLN A 72 -4.67 3.66 2.41
N LEU A 73 -5.24 3.39 1.23
CA LEU A 73 -5.21 4.32 0.10
C LEU A 73 -5.88 5.64 0.46
N ALA A 74 -7.08 5.59 1.06
CA ALA A 74 -7.81 6.77 1.50
C ALA A 74 -6.99 7.56 2.53
N LEU A 75 -6.40 6.90 3.53
CA LEU A 75 -5.55 7.54 4.52
C LEU A 75 -4.31 8.19 3.87
N GLY A 76 -3.63 7.48 2.99
CA GLY A 76 -2.48 8.02 2.25
C GLY A 76 -2.85 9.24 1.41
N CYS A 77 -3.97 9.20 0.69
CA CYS A 77 -4.47 10.34 -0.08
C CYS A 77 -4.84 11.54 0.81
N ILE A 78 -5.51 11.30 1.94
CA ILE A 78 -5.85 12.37 2.90
C ILE A 78 -4.58 13.03 3.43
N LEU A 79 -3.59 12.24 3.86
CA LEU A 79 -2.33 12.77 4.37
C LEU A 79 -1.56 13.55 3.31
N LEU A 80 -1.58 13.11 2.04
CA LEU A 80 -0.98 13.87 0.95
C LEU A 80 -1.70 15.19 0.73
N VAL A 81 -3.03 15.18 0.57
CA VAL A 81 -3.82 16.39 0.35
C VAL A 81 -3.58 17.38 1.49
N VAL A 82 -3.78 16.94 2.74
CA VAL A 82 -3.54 17.79 3.92
C VAL A 82 -2.08 18.25 3.97
N GLY A 83 -1.12 17.35 3.75
CA GLY A 83 0.31 17.71 3.76
C GLY A 83 0.69 18.73 2.69
N PHE A 84 0.04 18.73 1.52
CA PHE A 84 0.25 19.73 0.47
C PHE A 84 -0.41 21.08 0.80
N PHE A 85 -1.60 21.08 1.41
CA PHE A 85 -2.34 22.31 1.72
C PHE A 85 -1.94 22.99 3.03
N PHE A 86 -1.46 22.23 4.01
CA PHE A 86 -1.10 22.70 5.36
C PHE A 86 0.41 22.72 5.61
N LYS A 87 1.21 22.78 4.55
CA LYS A 87 2.68 22.92 4.64
C LYS A 87 3.09 24.33 5.06
#